data_AF-A0A261CD16-F1
#
_entry.id   AF-A0A261CD16-F1
#
_cell.length_a   1.000
_cell.length_b   1.000
_cell.length_c   1.000
_cell.angle_alpha   90.00
_cell.angle_beta   90.00
_cell.angle_gamma   90.00
#
_symmetry.space_group_name_H-M   'P 1'
#
loop_
_entity.id
_entity.type
_entity.pdbx_description
1 polymer ?
#
loop_
_entity_poly.entity_id
_entity_poly.type
_entity_poly.pdbx_seq_one_letter_code
_entity_poly.pdbx_strand_id
1 'polypeptide(L)'
;MNYLLFFLLVTVVNCRGCKDQCKCPDLLDRLFEPDRNTTLYSEEAGCVRNITCGTGGGTYVDIYFSASEIPLPDNSYDYAFADSDASIQPNINVFQHFGMVCENKEWYITKYPGGITHESSEGEKTIGANGEFDGKKSKIWDFFW
;
A
#
# COMPACT_ATOMS: atom_id res chain seq x y z
N MET A 1 -43.20 -30.44 -34.83
CA MET A 1 -41.83 -29.93 -35.08
C MET A 1 -41.75 -28.58 -34.38
N ASN A 2 -41.70 -28.51 -33.05
CA ASN A 2 -40.67 -28.89 -32.09
C ASN A 2 -39.35 -28.10 -32.25
N TYR A 3 -39.02 -27.38 -31.17
CA TYR A 3 -37.76 -26.69 -30.83
C TYR A 3 -37.47 -25.36 -31.58
N LEU A 4 -37.11 -24.23 -30.96
CA LEU A 4 -36.65 -23.95 -29.61
C LEU A 4 -37.18 -22.56 -29.18
N LEU A 5 -37.72 -22.51 -27.96
CA LEU A 5 -37.72 -21.29 -27.16
C LEU A 5 -36.27 -20.81 -27.04
N PHE A 6 -35.95 -19.67 -27.65
CA PHE A 6 -34.80 -18.87 -27.27
C PHE A 6 -35.12 -18.27 -25.89
N PHE A 7 -34.98 -19.10 -24.85
CA PHE A 7 -34.81 -18.62 -23.49
C PHE A 7 -33.50 -17.84 -23.50
N LEU A 8 -33.60 -16.53 -23.74
CA LEU A 8 -32.66 -15.55 -23.23
C LEU A 8 -32.64 -15.72 -21.72
N LEU A 9 -31.83 -16.67 -21.27
CA LEU A 9 -31.18 -16.65 -19.96
C LEU A 9 -30.33 -15.39 -19.96
N VAL A 10 -30.99 -14.24 -19.77
CA VAL A 10 -30.39 -13.16 -19.00
C VAL A 10 -30.21 -13.80 -17.63
N THR A 11 -29.07 -14.47 -17.46
CA THR A 11 -28.52 -14.75 -16.16
C THR A 11 -28.32 -13.37 -15.57
N VAL A 12 -29.36 -12.92 -14.86
CA VAL A 12 -29.24 -11.90 -13.85
C VAL A 12 -28.18 -12.49 -12.93
N VAL A 13 -26.92 -12.11 -13.17
CA VAL A 13 -25.83 -12.29 -12.24
C VAL A 13 -26.19 -11.36 -11.09
N ASN A 14 -27.17 -11.81 -10.29
CA ASN A 14 -27.42 -11.34 -8.95
C ASN A 14 -26.19 -11.79 -8.16
N CYS A 15 -25.05 -11.13 -8.37
CA CYS A 15 -23.95 -11.21 -7.44
C CYS A 15 -24.30 -10.36 -6.22
N ARG A 16 -25.39 -10.74 -5.52
CA ARG A 16 -25.73 -10.26 -4.17
C ARG A 16 -24.73 -10.77 -3.11
N GLY A 17 -23.63 -11.37 -3.56
CA GLY A 17 -22.57 -11.98 -2.78
C GLY A 17 -21.23 -12.02 -3.50
N CYS A 18 -21.00 -11.20 -4.55
CA CYS A 18 -19.64 -10.78 -4.88
C CYS A 18 -19.22 -9.78 -3.80
N LYS A 19 -19.18 -10.25 -2.56
CA LYS A 19 -18.29 -9.67 -1.57
C LYS A 19 -16.94 -10.02 -2.18
N ASP A 20 -16.30 -9.07 -2.84
CA ASP A 20 -14.93 -9.27 -3.31
C ASP A 20 -14.20 -9.86 -2.11
N GLN A 21 -13.82 -11.13 -2.21
CA GLN A 21 -12.97 -11.72 -1.20
C GLN A 21 -11.64 -11.03 -1.45
N CYS A 22 -11.45 -9.87 -0.84
CA CYS A 22 -10.19 -9.17 -0.87
C CYS A 22 -9.18 -10.20 -0.34
N LYS A 23 -8.34 -10.73 -1.22
CA LYS A 23 -7.43 -11.85 -0.89
C LYS A 23 -6.36 -11.42 0.12
N CYS A 24 -6.29 -10.13 0.37
CA CYS A 24 -5.29 -9.44 1.16
C CYS A 24 -5.74 -9.40 2.61
N PRO A 25 -4.80 -9.59 3.56
CA PRO A 25 -5.07 -9.37 4.97
C PRO A 25 -5.46 -7.90 5.20
N ASP A 26 -6.09 -7.64 6.34
CA ASP A 26 -6.41 -6.27 6.74
C ASP A 26 -5.11 -5.46 6.83
N LEU A 27 -5.06 -4.31 6.14
CA LEU A 27 -3.85 -3.46 6.18
C LEU A 27 -3.62 -2.92 7.59
N LEU A 28 -4.68 -2.79 8.40
CA LEU A 28 -4.55 -2.39 9.80
C LEU A 28 -3.67 -3.34 10.62
N ASP A 29 -3.50 -4.60 10.18
CA ASP A 29 -2.55 -5.53 10.81
C ASP A 29 -1.09 -5.08 10.68
N ARG A 30 -0.79 -4.19 9.73
CA ARG A 30 0.54 -3.59 9.48
C ARG A 30 0.68 -2.19 10.07
N LEU A 31 -0.38 -1.62 10.63
CA LEU A 31 -0.33 -0.31 11.27
C LEU A 31 0.29 -0.42 12.66
N PHE A 32 1.24 0.45 12.98
CA PHE A 32 1.88 0.48 14.28
C PHE A 32 0.89 0.89 15.41
N GLU A 33 1.04 0.37 16.62
CA GLU A 33 0.01 0.45 17.69
C GLU A 33 -0.45 1.85 18.19
N PRO A 34 0.38 2.92 18.29
CA PRO A 34 -0.12 4.25 18.67
C PRO A 34 -1.07 4.83 17.63
N ASP A 35 -0.94 4.38 16.38
CA ASP A 35 -1.72 4.83 15.23
C ASP A 35 -3.03 4.05 15.11
N ARG A 36 -3.14 2.80 15.55
CA ARG A 36 -4.43 2.06 15.40
C ARG A 36 -5.66 2.77 16.03
N ASN A 37 -5.48 3.58 17.06
CA ASN A 37 -6.57 4.21 17.80
C ASN A 37 -7.12 5.50 17.17
N THR A 38 -6.42 6.08 16.21
CA THR A 38 -6.71 7.43 15.69
C THR A 38 -6.95 7.48 14.18
N THR A 39 -6.89 6.35 13.44
CA THR A 39 -7.21 6.32 12.01
C THR A 39 -8.63 5.88 11.78
N LEU A 40 -9.25 6.57 10.83
CA LEU A 40 -10.48 6.14 10.22
C LEU A 40 -10.11 5.34 8.96
N TYR A 41 -10.13 4.01 9.08
CA TYR A 41 -10.03 3.07 7.96
C TYR A 41 -11.43 2.58 7.59
N SER A 42 -11.77 2.67 6.30
CA SER A 42 -12.97 2.03 5.75
C SER A 42 -12.63 1.19 4.52
N GLU A 43 -13.28 0.04 4.40
CA GLU A 43 -13.25 -0.81 3.20
C GLU A 43 -14.67 -0.86 2.62
N GLU A 44 -14.82 -0.33 1.41
CA GLU A 44 -16.09 -0.31 0.67
C GLU A 44 -16.17 -1.49 -0.31
N ALA A 45 -17.35 -1.70 -0.90
CA ALA A 45 -17.53 -2.70 -1.96
C ALA A 45 -16.53 -2.44 -3.11
N GLY A 46 -15.94 -3.49 -3.69
CA GLY A 46 -14.86 -3.34 -4.66
C GLY A 46 -13.45 -3.34 -4.07
N CYS A 47 -13.27 -3.63 -2.77
CA CYS A 47 -11.99 -3.49 -2.06
C CYS A 47 -11.41 -2.07 -2.10
N VAL A 48 -12.27 -1.06 -2.29
CA VAL A 48 -11.88 0.35 -2.25
C VAL A 48 -11.64 0.71 -0.79
N ARG A 49 -10.41 1.10 -0.48
CA ARG A 49 -9.99 1.42 0.89
C ARG A 49 -9.71 2.89 1.02
N ASN A 50 -10.29 3.51 2.04
CA ASN A 50 -10.06 4.90 2.38
C ASN A 50 -9.49 4.99 3.79
N ILE A 51 -8.40 5.73 3.93
CA ILE A 51 -7.82 6.10 5.22
C ILE A 51 -7.89 7.62 5.29
N THR A 52 -8.56 8.14 6.31
CA THR A 52 -8.63 9.58 6.57
C THR A 52 -7.79 9.90 7.81
N CYS A 53 -6.84 10.82 7.66
CA CYS A 53 -5.80 11.12 8.64
C CYS A 53 -6.18 12.29 9.58
N GLY A 54 -5.70 12.23 10.82
CA GLY A 54 -5.55 13.41 11.69
C GLY A 54 -4.23 14.14 11.41
N THR A 55 -4.09 15.39 11.86
CA THR A 55 -2.83 16.15 11.78
C THR A 55 -1.80 15.58 12.78
N GLY A 56 -1.06 14.55 12.36
CA GLY A 56 0.00 13.85 13.11
C GLY A 56 1.37 13.93 12.41
N GLY A 57 2.37 13.19 12.87
CA GLY A 57 3.78 13.26 12.43
C GLY A 57 4.05 12.85 10.98
N GLY A 58 5.32 12.67 10.62
CA GLY A 58 5.70 12.24 9.27
C GLY A 58 5.25 10.80 9.04
N THR A 59 4.46 10.57 7.98
CA THR A 59 4.04 9.22 7.59
C THR A 59 5.14 8.53 6.78
N TYR A 60 5.43 7.28 7.12
CA TYR A 60 6.43 6.48 6.42
C TYR A 60 6.08 5.00 6.45
N VAL A 61 6.68 4.24 5.53
CA VAL A 61 6.51 2.80 5.39
C VAL A 61 7.84 2.12 5.66
N ASP A 62 7.84 1.15 6.56
CA ASP A 62 9.01 0.31 6.82
C ASP A 62 9.15 -0.74 5.73
N ILE A 63 10.35 -0.81 5.17
CA ILE A 63 10.70 -1.77 4.12
C ILE A 63 12.04 -2.43 4.42
N TYR A 64 12.25 -3.58 3.79
CA TYR A 64 13.56 -4.24 3.70
C TYR A 64 13.98 -4.32 2.24
N PHE A 65 15.24 -4.00 1.93
CA PHE A 65 15.77 -4.14 0.57
C PHE A 65 15.74 -5.60 0.11
N SER A 66 16.01 -6.56 1.01
CA SER A 66 15.89 -8.00 0.75
C SER A 66 14.48 -8.46 0.39
N ALA A 67 13.45 -7.68 0.73
CA ALA A 67 12.05 -7.90 0.40
C ALA A 67 11.52 -6.89 -0.63
N SER A 68 12.42 -6.29 -1.42
CA SER A 68 12.16 -5.28 -2.44
C SER A 68 12.79 -5.64 -3.79
N GLU A 69 12.27 -5.04 -4.86
CA GLU A 69 12.88 -5.00 -6.20
C GLU A 69 13.95 -3.88 -6.34
N ILE A 70 14.19 -3.15 -5.25
CA ILE A 70 15.22 -2.11 -5.13
C ILE A 70 16.49 -2.75 -4.57
N PRO A 71 17.64 -2.60 -5.26
CA PRO A 71 18.88 -3.18 -4.77
C PRO A 71 19.33 -2.50 -3.47
N LEU A 72 19.88 -3.29 -2.55
CA LEU A 72 20.57 -2.79 -1.36
C LEU A 72 21.75 -1.90 -1.78
N PRO A 73 21.81 -0.64 -1.33
CA PRO A 73 22.97 0.21 -1.59
C PRO A 73 24.24 -0.31 -0.91
N ASP A 74 25.41 0.00 -1.50
CA ASP A 74 26.69 -0.43 -0.96
C ASP A 74 26.91 0.12 0.46
N ASN A 75 27.38 -0.75 1.37
CA ASN A 75 27.65 -0.42 2.78
C ASN A 75 26.42 0.06 3.59
N SER A 76 25.22 -0.36 3.19
CA SER A 76 23.97 -0.03 3.87
C SER A 76 23.38 -1.21 4.63
N TYR A 77 22.57 -0.92 5.65
CA TYR A 77 21.75 -1.91 6.33
C TYR A 77 20.54 -2.30 5.47
N ASP A 78 20.01 -3.50 5.69
CA ASP A 78 18.87 -4.02 4.91
C ASP A 78 17.55 -3.28 5.17
N TYR A 79 17.46 -2.49 6.24
CA TYR A 79 16.27 -1.79 6.67
C TYR A 79 16.24 -0.33 6.18
N ALA A 80 15.07 0.12 5.75
CA ALA A 80 14.85 1.46 5.23
C ALA A 80 13.41 1.94 5.41
N PHE A 81 13.21 3.25 5.26
CA PHE A 81 11.92 3.94 5.33
C PHE A 81 11.58 4.55 3.97
N ALA A 82 10.38 4.31 3.47
CA ALA A 82 9.84 5.11 2.38
C ALA A 82 9.06 6.30 2.96
N ASP A 83 9.61 7.49 2.79
CA ASP A 83 9.05 8.72 3.35
C ASP A 83 7.90 9.26 2.50
N SER A 84 6.94 9.91 3.14
CA SER A 84 5.81 10.55 2.47
C SER A 84 6.15 11.84 1.71
N ASP A 85 7.38 12.34 1.84
CA ASP A 85 7.71 13.76 1.69
C ASP A 85 6.99 14.61 2.75
N ALA A 86 7.65 15.63 3.28
CA ALA A 86 7.15 16.41 4.42
C ALA A 86 5.85 17.21 4.16
N SER A 87 5.18 17.02 3.02
CA SER A 87 3.99 17.77 2.58
C SER A 87 2.68 16.99 2.65
N ILE A 88 2.51 16.10 3.64
CA ILE A 88 1.19 15.48 3.86
C ILE A 88 0.16 16.55 4.23
N GLN A 89 -0.64 16.92 3.25
CA GLN A 89 -1.85 17.70 3.43
C GLN A 89 -2.88 16.82 4.17
N PRO A 90 -3.75 17.40 5.01
CA PRO A 90 -4.88 16.65 5.55
C PRO A 90 -5.70 16.05 4.40
N ASN A 91 -6.09 14.77 4.55
CA ASN A 91 -6.87 13.97 3.59
C ASN A 91 -6.09 13.30 2.43
N ILE A 92 -4.79 13.02 2.57
CA ILE A 92 -4.10 12.18 1.58
C ILE A 92 -4.57 10.73 1.69
N ASN A 93 -4.99 10.17 0.56
CA ASN A 93 -5.21 8.73 0.44
C ASN A 93 -3.84 8.03 0.37
N VAL A 94 -3.42 7.41 1.48
CA VAL A 94 -2.12 6.73 1.61
C VAL A 94 -1.92 5.60 0.61
N PHE A 95 -3.01 4.95 0.15
CA PHE A 95 -2.93 3.93 -0.91
C PHE A 95 -2.44 4.55 -2.21
N GLN A 96 -3.00 5.70 -2.60
CA GLN A 96 -2.60 6.38 -3.83
C GLN A 96 -1.21 7.01 -3.70
N HIS A 97 -0.89 7.53 -2.51
CA HIS A 97 0.37 8.22 -2.20
C HIS A 97 1.57 7.30 -2.36
N PHE A 98 1.55 6.16 -1.68
CA PHE A 98 2.61 5.14 -1.75
C PHE A 98 2.40 4.10 -2.86
N GLY A 99 1.29 4.19 -3.61
CA GLY A 99 0.94 3.20 -4.63
C GLY A 99 0.81 1.81 -4.02
N MET A 100 0.09 1.69 -2.90
CA MET A 100 -0.07 0.43 -2.19
C MET A 100 -0.86 -0.56 -3.05
N VAL A 101 -0.25 -1.71 -3.31
CA VAL A 101 -0.84 -2.82 -4.04
C VAL A 101 -0.79 -4.08 -3.19
N CYS A 102 -1.74 -4.96 -3.41
CA CYS A 102 -1.70 -6.28 -2.82
C CYS A 102 -1.62 -7.35 -3.90
N GLU A 103 -0.60 -8.20 -3.76
CA GLU A 103 -0.36 -9.33 -4.64
C GLU A 103 -0.02 -10.54 -3.79
N ASN A 104 -0.57 -11.72 -4.15
CA ASN A 104 -0.30 -12.96 -3.43
C ASN A 104 -0.54 -12.90 -1.91
N LYS A 105 -1.51 -12.09 -1.48
CA LYS A 105 -1.87 -11.85 -0.06
C LYS A 105 -0.82 -11.06 0.74
N GLU A 106 0.09 -10.39 0.06
CA GLU A 106 1.11 -9.54 0.66
C GLU A 106 0.94 -8.11 0.16
N TRP A 107 1.24 -7.14 1.03
CA TRP A 107 1.14 -5.73 0.73
C TRP A 107 2.49 -5.17 0.28
N TYR A 108 2.46 -4.33 -0.75
CA TYR A 108 3.62 -3.67 -1.33
C TYR A 108 3.34 -2.20 -1.57
N ILE A 109 4.37 -1.36 -1.49
CA ILE A 109 4.37 0.00 -2.06
C ILE A 109 5.04 0.00 -3.42
N THR A 110 4.67 0.96 -4.26
CA THR A 110 5.22 1.13 -5.62
C THR A 110 5.58 2.58 -5.95
N LYS A 111 5.36 3.52 -5.02
CA LYS A 111 5.77 4.92 -5.15
C LYS A 111 6.54 5.36 -3.91
N TYR A 112 7.52 6.23 -4.13
CA TYR A 112 8.44 6.69 -3.09
C TYR A 112 8.50 8.22 -3.07
N PRO A 113 7.41 8.91 -2.67
CA PRO A 113 7.26 10.37 -2.84
C PRO A 113 8.35 11.18 -2.13
N GLY A 114 8.77 10.78 -0.93
CA GLY A 114 9.91 11.37 -0.21
C GLY A 114 11.25 10.69 -0.48
N GLY A 115 11.29 9.68 -1.35
CA GLY A 115 12.42 8.78 -1.50
C GLY A 115 12.47 7.71 -0.42
N ILE A 116 13.62 7.05 -0.33
CA ILE A 116 13.92 5.97 0.61
C ILE A 116 15.09 6.39 1.47
N THR A 117 14.84 6.53 2.77
CA THR A 117 15.83 6.85 3.78
C THR A 117 16.35 5.56 4.41
N HIS A 118 17.67 5.38 4.41
CA HIS A 118 18.31 4.20 4.97
C HIS A 118 19.60 4.57 5.70
N GLU A 119 20.01 3.73 6.64
CA GLU A 119 21.27 3.91 7.37
C GLU A 119 22.41 3.17 6.68
N SER A 120 23.55 3.83 6.59
CA SER A 120 24.80 3.28 6.06
C SER A 120 25.95 3.51 7.03
N SER A 121 27.11 2.92 6.76
CA SER A 121 28.34 3.19 7.53
C SER A 121 28.76 4.67 7.53
N GLU A 122 28.26 5.47 6.58
CA GLU A 122 28.51 6.91 6.45
C GLU A 122 27.40 7.78 7.07
N GLY A 123 26.39 7.15 7.68
CA GLY A 123 25.20 7.80 8.22
C GLY A 123 23.95 7.59 7.37
N GLU A 124 22.90 8.31 7.72
CA GLU A 124 21.60 8.26 7.06
C GLU A 124 21.66 8.92 5.67
N LYS A 125 21.04 8.27 4.68
CA LYS A 125 20.98 8.74 3.29
C LYS A 125 19.60 8.52 2.71
N THR A 126 19.12 9.50 1.94
CA THR A 126 17.89 9.39 1.16
C THR A 126 18.21 9.22 -0.32
N ILE A 127 17.58 8.23 -0.97
CA ILE A 127 17.73 7.92 -2.39
C ILE A 127 16.37 7.89 -3.10
N GLY A 128 16.36 8.03 -4.43
CA GLY A 128 15.13 7.83 -5.22
C GLY A 128 14.03 8.89 -5.07
N ALA A 129 14.29 10.01 -4.38
CA ALA A 129 13.33 11.13 -4.24
C ALA A 129 12.99 11.83 -5.58
N ASN A 130 13.71 11.50 -6.65
CA ASN A 130 13.43 11.91 -8.02
C ASN A 130 12.46 10.96 -8.76
N GLY A 131 11.91 9.95 -8.07
CA GLY A 131 11.02 8.93 -8.66
C GLY A 131 11.74 7.79 -9.38
N GLU A 132 13.06 7.64 -9.24
CA GLU A 132 13.84 6.57 -9.90
C GLU A 132 13.30 5.16 -9.61
N PHE A 133 12.73 4.95 -8.43
CA PHE A 133 12.23 3.65 -8.00
C PHE A 133 10.73 3.47 -8.18
N ASP A 134 10.02 4.46 -8.72
CA ASP A 134 8.57 4.33 -8.93
C ASP A 134 8.27 3.16 -9.89
N GLY A 135 7.30 2.34 -9.50
CA GLY A 135 6.93 1.07 -10.13
C GLY A 135 7.65 -0.16 -9.58
N LYS A 136 8.75 0.00 -8.82
CA LYS A 136 9.40 -1.12 -8.12
C LYS A 136 8.66 -1.42 -6.82
N LYS A 137 8.47 -2.71 -6.55
CA LYS A 137 7.76 -3.19 -5.35
C LYS A 137 8.68 -3.29 -4.15
N SER A 138 8.25 -2.75 -3.03
CA SER A 138 8.82 -3.03 -1.70
C SER A 138 7.73 -3.58 -0.79
N LYS A 139 7.98 -4.72 -0.15
CA LYS A 139 7.02 -5.30 0.80
C LYS A 139 6.82 -4.38 1.99
N ILE A 140 5.57 -4.13 2.37
CA ILE A 140 5.21 -3.39 3.59
C ILE A 140 5.48 -4.29 4.79
N TRP A 141 6.43 -3.87 5.63
CA TRP A 141 6.65 -4.52 6.92
C TRP A 141 5.70 -3.96 7.97
N ASP A 142 5.82 -2.66 8.21
CA ASP A 142 4.97 -1.85 9.07
C ASP A 142 4.71 -0.50 8.40
N PHE A 143 3.67 0.18 8.85
CA PHE A 143 3.29 1.51 8.38
C PHE A 143 3.02 2.42 9.58
N PHE A 144 3.54 3.64 9.50
CA PHE A 144 3.46 4.67 10.52
C PHE A 144 2.79 5.90 9.94
N TRP A 145 2.04 6.62 10.76
CA TRP A 145 1.55 7.95 10.38
C TRP A 145 2.05 9.05 11.30
#